data_AF-A0A256Z8P0-F1
#
_entry.id   AF-A0A256Z8P0-F1
#
_cell.length_a   1.000
_cell.length_b   1.000
_cell.length_c   1.000
_cell.angle_alpha   90.00
_cell.angle_beta   90.00
_cell.angle_gamma   90.00
#
_symmetry.space_group_name_H-M   'P 1'
#
loop_
_entity.id
_entity.type
_entity.pdbx_description
1 polymer ?
#
loop_
_entity_poly.entity_id
_entity_poly.type
_entity_poly.pdbx_seq_one_letter_code
_entity_poly.pdbx_strand_id
1 'polypeptide(L)'
;MAIVKLRTPITREDARRLRLGDIVYVTGTFVTARDAAHKRMIQYLEEGKKVPFTFEGLTLFHCGPLVKKVDSQWDVLAAGPTT
;
A
#
# COMPACT_ATOMS: atom_id res chain seq x y z
N MET A 1 -13.45 10.05 17.75
CA MET A 1 -12.25 9.21 17.72
C MET A 1 -12.65 7.79 18.04
N ALA A 2 -12.74 6.94 17.02
CA ALA A 2 -12.95 5.50 17.18
C ALA A 2 -11.69 4.73 16.80
N ILE A 3 -11.57 3.49 17.28
CA ILE A 3 -10.58 2.53 16.78
C ILE A 3 -11.26 1.70 15.71
N VAL A 4 -10.74 1.76 14.48
CA VAL A 4 -11.25 1.01 13.33
C VAL A 4 -10.21 -0.02 12.92
N LYS A 5 -10.62 -1.27 12.74
CA LYS A 5 -9.76 -2.35 12.25
C LYS A 5 -10.24 -2.77 10.86
N LEU A 6 -9.41 -2.60 9.86
CA LEU A 6 -9.69 -2.97 8.47
C LEU A 6 -8.82 -4.16 8.05
N ARG A 7 -9.33 -4.93 7.10
CA ARG A 7 -8.59 -6.04 6.48
C ARG A 7 -8.66 -5.91 4.97
N THR A 8 -7.53 -6.08 4.28
CA THR A 8 -7.55 -6.08 2.81
C THR A 8 -8.16 -7.38 2.26
N PRO A 9 -8.93 -7.33 1.16
CA PRO A 9 -9.26 -6.12 0.38
C PRO A 9 -10.27 -5.22 1.08
N ILE A 10 -9.97 -3.92 1.18
CA ILE A 10 -10.82 -2.91 1.82
C ILE A 10 -11.87 -2.44 0.83
N THR A 11 -13.15 -2.49 1.20
CA THR A 11 -14.21 -2.01 0.31
C THR A 11 -14.29 -0.49 0.28
N ARG A 12 -14.95 0.05 -0.74
CA ARG A 12 -15.20 1.49 -0.85
C ARG A 12 -16.10 1.98 0.30
N GLU A 13 -17.02 1.16 0.76
CA GLU A 13 -17.90 1.44 1.90
C GLU A 13 -17.12 1.46 3.22
N ASP A 14 -16.17 0.54 3.40
CA ASP A 14 -15.24 0.52 4.55
C ASP A 14 -14.36 1.78 4.58
N ALA A 15 -13.86 2.22 3.42
CA ALA A 15 -13.06 3.45 3.36
C ALA A 15 -13.92 4.70 3.65
N ARG A 16 -15.15 4.75 3.13
CA ARG A 16 -16.04 5.92 3.29
C ARG A 16 -16.61 6.12 4.68
N ARG A 17 -16.61 5.10 5.55
CA ARG A 17 -17.06 5.26 6.94
C ARG A 17 -16.02 5.92 7.85
N LEU A 18 -14.77 5.99 7.42
CA LEU A 18 -13.68 6.56 8.21
C LEU A 18 -13.91 8.05 8.42
N ARG A 19 -13.62 8.53 9.63
CA ARG A 19 -13.73 9.95 10.00
C ARG A 19 -12.38 10.49 10.43
N LEU A 20 -12.23 11.81 10.33
CA LEU A 20 -11.04 12.50 10.83
C LEU A 20 -10.85 12.20 12.33
N GLY A 21 -9.61 11.88 12.69
CA GLY A 21 -9.23 11.51 14.06
C GLY A 21 -9.55 10.06 14.44
N ASP A 22 -10.02 9.21 13.54
CA ASP A 22 -10.08 7.77 13.79
C ASP A 22 -8.67 7.16 13.80
N ILE A 23 -8.46 6.21 14.71
CA ILE A 23 -7.24 5.39 14.74
C ILE A 23 -7.53 4.14 13.92
N VAL A 24 -6.82 3.97 12.81
CA VAL A 24 -7.05 2.88 11.87
C VAL A 24 -5.90 1.87 11.94
N TYR A 25 -6.23 0.63 12.20
CA TYR A 25 -5.32 -0.50 12.03
C TYR A 25 -5.71 -1.27 10.77
N VAL A 26 -4.74 -1.57 9.93
CA VAL A 26 -4.97 -2.34 8.70
C VAL A 26 -4.17 -3.64 8.77
N THR A 27 -4.83 -4.77 8.51
CA THR A 27 -4.19 -6.09 8.46
C THR A 27 -4.36 -6.70 7.06
N GLY A 28 -3.29 -7.30 6.53
CA GLY A 28 -3.32 -7.98 5.24
C GLY A 28 -2.20 -7.49 4.33
N THR A 29 -2.52 -7.36 3.04
CA THR A 29 -1.53 -7.11 1.98
C THR A 29 -1.37 -5.62 1.74
N PHE A 30 -0.13 -5.15 1.85
CA PHE A 30 0.26 -3.79 1.50
C PHE A 30 1.12 -3.81 0.25
N VAL A 31 0.96 -2.77 -0.57
CA VAL A 31 1.87 -2.46 -1.67
C VAL A 31 2.69 -1.25 -1.26
N THR A 32 4.00 -1.33 -1.32
CA THR A 32 4.87 -0.16 -1.08
C THR A 32 5.24 0.50 -2.40
N ALA A 33 5.06 1.81 -2.51
CA ALA A 33 5.47 2.58 -3.67
C ALA A 33 5.80 4.01 -3.27
N ARG A 34 6.76 4.63 -3.95
CA ARG A 34 7.09 6.05 -3.81
C ARG A 34 7.24 6.72 -5.18
N ASP A 35 8.02 7.78 -5.29
CA ASP A 35 8.22 8.63 -6.47
C ASP A 35 8.47 7.84 -7.76
N ALA A 36 9.51 7.00 -7.78
CA ALA A 36 9.95 6.30 -8.98
C ALA A 36 8.92 5.26 -9.45
N ALA A 37 8.24 4.60 -8.51
CA ALA A 37 7.19 3.65 -8.82
C ALA A 37 5.98 4.34 -9.45
N HIS A 38 5.52 5.47 -8.88
CA HIS A 38 4.43 6.26 -9.46
C HIS A 38 4.76 6.76 -10.86
N LYS A 39 5.96 7.32 -11.07
CA LYS A 39 6.42 7.77 -12.38
C LYS A 39 6.42 6.63 -13.41
N ARG A 40 6.91 5.45 -13.03
CA ARG A 40 6.93 4.27 -13.90
C ARG A 40 5.52 3.78 -14.26
N MET A 41 4.58 3.82 -13.30
CA MET A 41 3.19 3.42 -13.54
C MET A 41 2.48 4.38 -14.49
N ILE A 42 2.70 5.69 -14.35
CA ILE A 42 2.16 6.70 -15.28
C ILE A 42 2.71 6.44 -16.69
N GLN A 43 4.02 6.24 -16.83
CA GLN A 43 4.64 5.90 -18.12
C GLN A 43 4.01 4.64 -18.74
N TYR A 44 3.74 3.60 -17.94
CA TYR A 44 3.09 2.39 -18.46
C TYR A 44 1.70 2.69 -19.01
N LEU A 45 0.91 3.50 -18.31
CA LEU A 45 -0.43 3.89 -18.77
C LEU A 45 -0.37 4.69 -20.07
N GLU A 46 0.58 5.63 -20.19
CA GLU A 46 0.81 6.42 -21.42
C GLU A 46 1.23 5.56 -22.61
N GLU A 47 2.02 4.51 -22.36
CA GLU A 47 2.46 3.55 -23.37
C GLU A 47 1.41 2.45 -23.66
N GLY A 48 0.22 2.50 -23.06
CA GLY A 48 -0.81 1.46 -23.21
C GLY A 48 -0.46 0.12 -22.56
N LYS A 49 0.55 0.09 -21.69
CA LYS A 49 0.98 -1.08 -20.91
C LYS A 49 0.18 -1.23 -19.63
N LYS A 50 0.08 -2.46 -19.14
CA LYS A 50 -0.55 -2.76 -17.85
C LYS A 50 0.45 -2.61 -16.70
N VAL A 51 0.00 -2.04 -15.58
CA VAL A 51 0.71 -2.14 -14.29
C VAL A 51 0.63 -3.61 -13.82
N PRO A 52 1.71 -4.21 -13.28
CA PRO A 52 1.78 -5.65 -13.00
C PRO A 52 0.94 -6.11 -11.79
N PHE A 53 0.05 -5.27 -11.26
CA PHE A 53 -0.86 -5.59 -10.16
C PHE A 53 -2.09 -4.65 -10.17
N THR A 54 -3.12 -5.01 -9.41
CA THR A 54 -4.31 -4.17 -9.19
C THR A 54 -4.22 -3.47 -7.84
N PHE A 55 -4.69 -2.23 -7.80
CA PHE A 55 -4.81 -1.45 -6.56
C PHE A 55 -6.12 -1.70 -5.82
N GLU A 56 -7.11 -2.32 -6.47
CA GLU A 56 -8.46 -2.43 -5.92
C GLU A 56 -8.44 -3.17 -4.57
N GLY A 57 -8.91 -2.48 -3.53
CA GLY A 57 -8.94 -2.97 -2.16
C GLY A 57 -7.59 -3.11 -1.45
N LEU A 58 -6.46 -2.82 -2.10
CA LEU A 58 -5.15 -2.86 -1.46
C LEU A 58 -4.76 -1.52 -0.85
N THR A 59 -3.93 -1.57 0.17
CA THR A 59 -3.33 -0.37 0.78
C THR A 59 -2.02 -0.05 0.08
N LEU A 60 -1.93 1.16 -0.48
CA LEU A 60 -0.67 1.71 -0.98
C LEU A 60 0.03 2.46 0.16
N PHE A 61 1.18 1.95 0.59
CA PHE A 61 1.98 2.57 1.63
C PHE A 61 3.18 3.29 1.03
N HIS A 62 3.23 4.62 1.18
CA HIS A 62 4.39 5.41 0.77
C HIS A 62 5.56 5.11 1.68
N CYS A 63 6.42 4.19 1.24
CA CYS A 63 7.50 3.62 2.04
C CYS A 63 8.64 3.14 1.13
N GLY A 64 9.87 3.37 1.56
CA GLY A 64 11.07 2.69 1.06
C GLY A 64 11.58 1.73 2.12
N PRO A 65 11.10 0.47 2.15
CA PRO A 65 11.42 -0.44 3.25
C PRO A 65 12.88 -0.90 3.21
N LEU A 66 13.45 -1.16 4.38
CA LEU A 66 14.69 -1.93 4.51
C LEU A 66 14.33 -3.41 4.48
N VAL A 67 14.79 -4.12 3.45
CA VAL A 67 14.45 -5.52 3.22
C VAL A 67 15.72 -6.35 3.13
N LYS A 68 15.71 -7.54 3.75
CA LYS A 68 16.81 -8.50 3.71
C LYS A 68 16.32 -9.81 3.11
N LYS A 69 17.13 -10.39 2.22
CA LYS A 69 16.88 -11.75 1.73
C LYS A 69 17.34 -12.76 2.77
N VAL A 70 16.47 -13.69 3.15
CA VAL A 70 16.76 -14.82 4.03
C VAL A 70 16.31 -16.08 3.29
N ASP A 71 17.27 -16.93 2.93
CA ASP A 71 17.09 -18.08 2.04
C ASP A 71 16.39 -17.69 0.72
N SER A 72 15.19 -18.21 0.49
CA SER A 72 14.34 -17.92 -0.69
C SER A 72 13.24 -16.89 -0.41
N GLN A 73 13.26 -16.22 0.74
CA GLN A 73 12.25 -15.26 1.18
C GLN A 73 12.85 -13.87 1.42
N TRP A 74 11.99 -12.88 1.58
CA TRP A 74 12.34 -11.50 1.87
C TRP A 74 11.70 -11.05 3.18
N ASP A 75 12.53 -10.62 4.12
CA ASP A 75 12.10 -10.08 5.41
C ASP A 75 12.15 -8.55 5.39
N VAL A 76 11.05 -7.93 5.81
CA VAL A 76 10.99 -6.48 6.01
C VAL A 76 11.52 -6.17 7.41
N LEU A 77 12.69 -5.52 7.49
CA LEU A 77 13.34 -5.16 8.74
C LEU A 77 12.83 -3.83 9.30
N ALA A 78 12.54 -2.88 8.40
CA ALA A 78 11.98 -1.58 8.75
C ALA A 78 11.11 -1.05 7.61
N ALA A 79 9.97 -0.44 7.95
CA ALA A 79 9.03 0.13 6.97
C ALA A 79 8.40 1.42 7.53
N GLY A 80 9.20 2.49 7.61
CA GLY A 80 8.71 3.83 7.96
C GLY A 80 8.04 4.53 6.77
N PRO A 81 7.09 5.45 7.02
CA PRO A 81 6.46 6.23 5.96
C PRO A 81 7.43 7.23 5.33
N THR A 82 7.10 7.70 4.13
CA THR A 82 7.75 8.84 3.46
C THR A 82 6.71 9.87 3.01
N THR A 83 7.16 11.10 2.78
CA THR A 83 6.33 12.25 2.36
C THR A 83 6.03 12.19 0.87
#